data_AF-A0A7I7KWB8-F1
#
_entry.id   AF-A0A7I7KWB8-F1
#
_cell.length_a   1.000
_cell.length_b   1.000
_cell.length_c   1.000
_cell.angle_alpha   90.00
_cell.angle_beta   90.00
_cell.angle_gamma   90.00
#
_symmetry.space_group_name_H-M   'P 1'
#
loop_
_entity.id
_entity.type
_entity.pdbx_description
1 polymer ?
#
loop_
_entity_poly.entity_id
_entity_poly.type
_entity_poly.pdbx_seq_one_letter_code
_entity_poly.pdbx_strand_id
1 'polypeptide(L)'
;MPAKGTAMSEELTAKKSAALNRLKTVRGHLDGIIRMLETDAYCVDVMKQISAVQSALERTNRVMLHNHLETCFSEAVVAGQGEKAIAELVDALKFSPALTGPDTCLNGT
;
A
#
# COMPACT_ATOMS: atom_id res chain seq x y z
N MET A 1 12.21 18.38 -22.41
CA MET A 1 11.66 17.47 -21.38
C MET A 1 12.30 17.81 -20.04
N PRO A 2 11.57 18.39 -19.07
CA PRO A 2 12.09 18.60 -17.72
C PRO A 2 11.46 17.65 -16.70
N ALA A 3 12.31 17.16 -15.80
CA ALA A 3 12.02 16.31 -14.66
C ALA A 3 11.08 16.99 -13.66
N LYS A 4 10.04 16.28 -13.20
CA LYS A 4 9.13 16.76 -12.15
C LYS A 4 9.66 16.33 -10.78
N GLY A 5 10.68 17.06 -10.32
CA GLY A 5 10.99 17.20 -8.90
C GLY A 5 10.79 18.66 -8.52
N THR A 6 9.60 19.04 -8.05
CA THR A 6 9.38 20.30 -7.32
C THR A 6 8.08 20.26 -6.51
N ALA A 7 8.17 20.66 -5.24
CA ALA A 7 7.14 20.94 -4.23
C ALA A 7 6.48 19.74 -3.50
N MET A 8 7.13 19.25 -2.43
CA MET A 8 6.55 18.37 -1.40
C MET A 8 6.29 19.17 -0.11
N SER A 9 5.36 20.10 -0.21
CA SER A 9 4.78 20.93 0.87
C SER A 9 3.67 21.71 0.17
N GLU A 10 2.38 21.42 0.33
CA GLU A 10 1.57 21.56 1.55
C GLU A 10 0.28 20.70 1.41
N GLU A 11 -0.21 20.23 2.56
CA GLU A 11 -1.43 19.42 2.77
C GLU A 11 -1.38 17.93 2.35
N LEU A 12 -0.97 17.11 3.31
CA LEU A 12 -1.11 15.66 3.24
C LEU A 12 -2.60 15.30 3.35
N THR A 13 -3.18 14.70 2.30
CA THR A 13 -4.58 14.26 2.34
C THR A 13 -4.85 13.40 3.58
N ALA A 14 -6.09 13.42 4.09
CA ALA A 14 -6.48 12.63 5.26
C ALA A 14 -6.14 11.13 5.11
N LYS A 15 -6.18 10.60 3.88
CA LYS A 15 -5.82 9.20 3.59
C LYS A 15 -4.31 8.98 3.61
N LYS A 16 -3.51 9.90 3.05
CA LYS A 16 -2.05 9.81 3.13
C LYS A 16 -1.54 9.96 4.57
N SER A 17 -2.12 10.85 5.37
CA SER A 17 -1.76 11.00 6.79
C SER A 17 -2.15 9.76 7.61
N ALA A 18 -3.32 9.19 7.36
CA ALA A 18 -3.74 7.96 7.99
C ALA A 18 -2.88 6.75 7.55
N ALA A 19 -2.45 6.70 6.29
CA ALA A 19 -1.51 5.68 5.81
C ALA A 19 -0.13 5.83 6.47
N LEU A 20 0.39 7.04 6.57
CA LEU A 20 1.66 7.33 7.27
C LEU A 20 1.63 6.87 8.72
N ASN A 21 0.55 7.15 9.45
CA ASN A 21 0.41 6.71 10.84
C ASN A 21 0.36 5.19 10.95
N ARG A 22 -0.35 4.50 10.05
CA ARG A 22 -0.35 3.02 10.00
C ARG A 22 1.04 2.46 9.72
N LEU A 23 1.81 3.04 8.80
CA LEU A 23 3.19 2.62 8.55
C LEU A 23 4.08 2.77 9.79
N LYS A 24 3.92 3.86 10.55
CA LYS A 24 4.64 4.04 11.82
C LYS A 24 4.28 2.95 12.85
N THR A 25 3.01 2.56 12.94
CA THR A 25 2.57 1.43 13.78
C THR A 25 3.15 0.11 13.30
N VAL A 26 3.12 -0.15 11.99
CA VAL A 26 3.69 -1.37 11.39
C VAL A 26 5.19 -1.48 11.66
N ARG A 27 5.93 -0.37 11.61
CA ARG A 27 7.35 -0.36 12.00
C ARG A 27 7.54 -0.85 13.44
N GLY A 28 6.77 -0.34 14.40
CA GLY A 28 6.85 -0.82 15.78
C GLY A 28 6.48 -2.30 15.94
N HIS A 29 5.56 -2.81 15.12
CA HIS A 29 5.23 -4.24 15.09
C HIS A 29 6.40 -5.07 14.54
N LEU A 30 7.04 -4.61 13.46
CA LEU A 30 8.24 -5.25 12.92
C LEU A 30 9.39 -5.27 13.93
N ASP A 31 9.62 -4.17 14.66
CA ASP A 31 10.62 -4.12 15.73
C ASP A 31 10.32 -5.18 16.81
N GLY A 32 9.04 -5.40 17.13
CA GLY A 32 8.61 -6.47 18.04
C GLY A 32 8.90 -7.87 17.51
N ILE A 33 8.70 -8.13 16.22
CA ILE A 33 9.01 -9.41 15.57
C ILE A 33 10.52 -9.68 15.58
N ILE A 34 11.33 -8.66 15.29
CA ILE A 34 12.80 -8.76 15.36
C ILE A 34 13.21 -9.18 16.78
N ARG A 35 12.66 -8.53 17.80
CA ARG A 35 12.93 -8.90 19.19
C ARG A 35 12.50 -10.32 19.53
N MET A 36 11.38 -10.80 19.00
CA MET A 36 10.96 -12.20 19.17
C MET A 36 12.02 -13.17 18.65
N LEU A 37 12.59 -12.89 17.46
CA LEU A 37 13.66 -13.70 16.89
C LEU A 37 14.96 -13.63 17.70
N GLU A 38 15.34 -12.45 18.18
CA GLU A 38 16.51 -12.28 19.06
C GLU A 38 16.39 -13.07 20.38
N THR A 39 15.16 -13.30 20.85
CA THR A 39 14.88 -14.06 22.07
C THR A 39 14.57 -15.54 21.83
N ASP A 40 14.81 -16.07 20.62
CA ASP A 40 14.51 -17.46 20.23
C ASP A 40 13.04 -17.86 20.48
N ALA A 41 12.11 -16.95 20.17
CA ALA A 41 10.69 -17.21 20.31
C ALA A 41 10.21 -18.31 19.36
N TYR A 42 9.13 -19.00 19.76
CA TYR A 42 8.58 -20.11 18.98
C TYR A 42 8.20 -19.70 17.55
N CYS A 43 8.73 -20.44 16.57
CA CYS A 43 8.62 -20.10 15.15
C CYS A 43 7.18 -19.86 14.68
N VAL A 44 6.21 -20.63 15.18
CA VAL A 44 4.80 -20.48 14.78
C VAL A 44 4.23 -19.14 15.22
N ASP A 45 4.63 -18.64 16.38
CA ASP A 45 4.15 -17.35 16.88
C ASP A 45 4.80 -16.19 16.12
N VAL A 46 6.09 -16.30 15.78
CA VAL A 46 6.77 -15.36 14.87
C VAL A 46 6.05 -15.31 13.52
N MET A 47 5.72 -16.47 12.92
CA MET A 47 4.98 -16.54 11.65
C MET A 47 3.62 -15.84 11.75
N LYS A 48 2.84 -16.05 12.83
CA LYS A 48 1.57 -15.36 13.04
C LYS A 48 1.75 -13.83 13.09
N GLN A 49 2.79 -13.33 13.76
CA GLN A 49 3.06 -11.90 13.82
C GLN A 49 3.45 -11.32 12.46
N ILE A 50 4.25 -12.05 11.67
CA ILE A 50 4.58 -11.68 10.29
C ILE A 50 3.30 -11.56 9.45
N SER A 51 2.38 -12.53 9.53
CA SER A 51 1.10 -12.48 8.82
C SER A 51 0.22 -11.30 9.26
N ALA A 52 0.27 -10.92 10.54
CA ALA A 52 -0.42 -9.73 11.04
C ALA A 52 0.15 -8.43 10.44
N VAL A 53 1.48 -8.33 10.31
CA VAL A 53 2.16 -7.20 9.64
C VAL A 53 1.79 -7.15 8.16
N GLN A 54 1.85 -8.26 7.44
CA GLN A 54 1.45 -8.33 6.02
C GLN A 54 0.01 -7.83 5.83
N SER A 55 -0.92 -8.25 6.70
CA SER A 55 -2.31 -7.79 6.67
C SER A 55 -2.45 -6.29 6.93
N ALA A 56 -1.63 -5.73 7.82
CA ALA A 56 -1.62 -4.29 8.10
C ALA A 56 -1.03 -3.47 6.93
N LEU A 57 -0.01 -3.99 6.25
CA LEU A 57 0.55 -3.40 5.05
C LEU A 57 -0.47 -3.39 3.90
N GLU A 58 -1.17 -4.50 3.67
CA GLU A 58 -2.22 -4.60 2.65
C GLU A 58 -3.36 -3.59 2.90
N ARG A 59 -3.83 -3.46 4.15
CA ARG A 59 -4.81 -2.43 4.52
C ARG A 59 -4.31 -1.02 4.25
N THR A 60 -3.03 -0.76 4.51
CA THR A 60 -2.42 0.54 4.28
C THR A 60 -2.31 0.83 2.78
N ASN A 61 -1.95 -0.18 1.98
CA ASN A 61 -1.89 -0.09 0.53
C ASN A 61 -3.27 0.24 -0.08
N ARG A 62 -4.35 -0.38 0.42
CA ARG A 62 -5.73 -0.04 0.01
C ARG A 62 -6.11 1.40 0.28
N VAL A 63 -5.70 1.96 1.41
CA VAL A 63 -5.94 3.39 1.72
C VAL A 63 -5.19 4.29 0.73
N MET A 64 -3.97 3.92 0.35
CA MET A 64 -3.17 4.65 -0.65
C MET A 64 -3.77 4.54 -2.05
N LEU A 65 -4.21 3.34 -2.45
CA LEU A 65 -4.92 3.12 -3.70
C LEU A 65 -6.18 3.98 -3.79
N HIS A 66 -7.01 3.96 -2.74
CA HIS A 66 -8.23 4.76 -2.70
C HIS A 66 -7.94 6.26 -2.81
N ASN A 67 -6.90 6.75 -2.12
CA ASN A 67 -6.45 8.12 -2.30
C ASN A 67 -6.02 8.41 -3.75
N HIS A 68 -5.25 7.51 -4.36
CA HIS A 68 -4.75 7.69 -5.73
C HIS A 68 -5.89 7.77 -6.74
N LEU A 69 -6.90 6.89 -6.61
CA LEU A 69 -8.08 6.86 -7.46
C LEU A 69 -8.86 8.18 -7.43
N GLU A 70 -9.07 8.74 -6.24
CA GLU A 70 -9.81 10.01 -6.07
C GLU A 70 -9.03 11.27 -6.46
N THR A 71 -7.69 11.22 -6.46
CA THR A 71 -6.86 12.40 -6.76
C THR A 71 -6.20 12.27 -8.13
N CYS A 72 -5.01 11.68 -8.18
CA CYS A 72 -4.14 11.76 -9.34
C CYS A 72 -4.72 10.98 -10.54
N PHE A 73 -5.38 9.86 -10.27
CA PHE A 73 -6.00 9.06 -11.32
C PHE A 73 -7.21 9.77 -11.93
N SER A 74 -8.11 10.31 -11.09
CA SER A 74 -9.28 11.05 -11.57
C SER A 74 -8.88 12.26 -12.42
N GLU A 75 -7.87 13.02 -11.99
CA GLU A 75 -7.31 14.13 -12.77
C GLU A 75 -6.74 13.65 -14.12
N ALA A 76 -6.00 12.54 -14.14
CA ALA A 76 -5.42 11.99 -15.35
C ALA A 76 -6.48 11.52 -16.36
N VAL A 77 -7.60 10.94 -15.88
CA VAL A 77 -8.72 10.55 -16.75
C VAL A 77 -9.34 11.78 -17.42
N VAL A 78 -9.62 12.84 -16.65
CA VAL A 78 -10.18 14.10 -17.19
C VAL A 78 -9.23 14.78 -18.18
N ALA A 79 -7.91 14.67 -17.95
CA ALA A 79 -6.88 15.19 -18.84
C ALA A 79 -6.63 14.34 -20.10
N GLY A 80 -7.41 13.27 -20.33
CA GLY A 80 -7.22 12.37 -21.48
C GLY A 80 -6.00 11.45 -21.38
N GLN A 81 -5.43 11.30 -20.18
CA GLN A 81 -4.25 10.48 -19.90
C GLN A 81 -4.60 9.16 -19.18
N GLY A 82 -5.87 8.74 -19.24
CA GLY A 82 -6.39 7.58 -18.51
C GLY A 82 -5.65 6.27 -18.85
N GLU A 83 -5.34 6.02 -20.12
CA GLU A 83 -4.65 4.78 -20.53
C GLU A 83 -3.25 4.65 -19.89
N LYS A 84 -2.51 5.76 -19.86
CA LYS A 84 -1.20 5.80 -19.19
C LYS A 84 -1.33 5.60 -17.68
N ALA A 85 -2.32 6.23 -17.05
CA ALA A 85 -2.57 6.10 -15.61
C ALA A 85 -2.99 4.67 -15.24
N ILE A 86 -3.78 3.99 -16.08
CA ILE A 86 -4.15 2.58 -15.90
C ILE A 86 -2.91 1.70 -15.99
N ALA A 87 -2.04 1.88 -16.98
CA ALA A 87 -0.83 1.09 -17.13
C ALA A 87 0.11 1.23 -15.91
N GLU A 88 0.28 2.45 -15.40
CA GLU A 88 1.06 2.72 -14.18
C GLU A 88 0.44 2.06 -12.95
N LEU A 89 -0.89 2.13 -12.80
CA LEU A 89 -1.60 1.52 -11.67
C LEU A 89 -1.51 -0.01 -11.70
N VAL A 90 -1.70 -0.62 -12.87
CA VAL A 90 -1.58 -2.08 -13.04
C VAL A 90 -0.16 -2.55 -12.71
N ASP A 91 0.87 -1.79 -13.09
CA ASP A 91 2.26 -2.09 -12.74
C ASP A 91 2.49 -2.08 -11.22
N ALA A 92 1.97 -1.05 -10.53
CA ALA A 92 2.08 -0.92 -9.08
C ALA A 92 1.37 -2.05 -8.30
N LEU A 93 0.34 -2.68 -8.88
CA LEU A 93 -0.46 -3.73 -8.24
C LEU A 93 0.03 -5.17 -8.52
N LYS A 94 1.09 -5.35 -9.32
CA LYS A 94 1.67 -6.67 -9.68
C LYS A 94 2.07 -7.54 -8.48
N PHE A 95 2.34 -6.93 -7.33
CA PHE A 95 2.79 -7.63 -6.13
C PHE A 95 1.70 -7.78 -5.05
N SER A 96 0.45 -7.38 -5.34
CA SER A 96 -0.69 -7.64 -4.45
C SER A 96 -1.42 -8.90 -4.95
N PRO A 97 -1.11 -10.10 -4.42
CA PRO A 97 -1.74 -11.35 -4.85
C PRO A 97 -3.26 -11.36 -4.65
N ALA A 98 -3.80 -10.47 -3.79
CA ALA A 98 -5.23 -10.27 -3.63
C ALA A 98 -5.93 -9.64 -4.86
N LEU A 99 -5.18 -9.07 -5.80
CA LEU A 99 -5.69 -8.42 -7.01
C LEU A 99 -5.13 -9.05 -8.31
N THR A 100 -3.98 -9.74 -8.24
CA THR A 100 -3.28 -10.32 -9.42
C THR A 100 -2.86 -11.79 -9.25
N GLY A 101 -3.24 -12.45 -8.14
CA GLY A 101 -2.95 -13.87 -7.93
C GLY A 101 -3.81 -14.80 -8.80
N PRO A 102 -3.43 -16.08 -8.96
CA PRO A 102 -4.21 -17.05 -9.76
C PRO A 102 -5.63 -17.31 -9.21
N ASP A 103 -5.91 -16.93 -7.96
CA ASP A 103 -7.17 -17.19 -7.26
C ASP A 103 -8.14 -15.99 -7.20
N THR A 104 -7.91 -14.89 -7.92
CA THR A 104 -8.84 -13.74 -7.92
C THR A 104 -10.15 -14.05 -8.67
N CYS A 105 -11.17 -14.46 -7.92
CA CYS A 105 -12.56 -14.37 -8.38
C CYS A 105 -12.99 -12.89 -8.33
N LEU A 106 -13.02 -12.22 -9.47
CA LEU A 106 -13.75 -10.96 -9.65
C LEU A 106 -15.26 -11.24 -9.63
N ASN A 107 -15.80 -11.63 -8.47
CA ASN A 107 -17.25 -11.74 -8.33
C ASN A 107 -17.80 -10.40 -7.87
N GLY A 108 -18.36 -9.68 -8.84
CA GLY A 108 -19.41 -8.71 -8.55
C GLY A 108 -20.62 -9.42 -7.95
N THR A 109 -21.06 -8.92 -6.81
CA THR A 109 -22.49 -8.97 -6.46
C THR A 109 -23.22 -7.87 -7.21
#